data_AF-A0A2G5TCW9-F1
#
_entry.id   AF-A0A2G5TCW9-F1
#
_cell.length_a   1.000
_cell.length_b   1.000
_cell.length_c   1.000
_cell.angle_alpha   90.00
_cell.angle_beta   90.00
_cell.angle_gamma   90.00
#
_symmetry.space_group_name_H-M   'P 1'
#
loop_
_entity.id
_entity.type
_entity.pdbx_description
1 polymer ?
#
loop_
_entity_poly.entity_id
_entity_poly.type
_entity_poly.pdbx_seq_one_letter_code
_entity_poly.pdbx_strand_id
1 'polypeptide(L)'
;MLADFETNLKNQKTCLEELRLFFNDSTKIPNETSEFLTGFKEILMRRHEFLKVRKLEFYSVKGEDVMQVLPFLDPKSLENLEISNPHYGTSSLVKPKSLPVNIEDITKTEQWKNLKEFYLRTEDISTPIQKMNLSNFSKIYMTSVARITSEDIAYLKENLLTPKLQRVIICFKEFVVDPPITDLLGQPGNTIRGERIWGFPIPGTNGRMMIIVLNKRLCIENR
;
A
#
# COMPACT_ATOMS: atom_id res chain seq x y z
N MET A 1 16.13 4.50 -23.21
CA MET A 1 15.27 4.48 -22.00
C MET A 1 16.02 4.90 -20.74
N LEU A 2 16.94 4.11 -20.16
CA LEU A 2 17.64 4.52 -18.92
C LEU A 2 18.49 5.80 -19.09
N ALA A 3 19.18 5.96 -20.22
CA ALA A 3 19.93 7.19 -20.52
C ALA A 3 19.04 8.43 -20.62
N ASP A 4 17.79 8.27 -21.11
CA ASP A 4 16.81 9.35 -21.18
C ASP A 4 16.33 9.72 -19.76
N PHE A 5 16.08 8.73 -18.91
CA PHE A 5 15.77 8.95 -17.49
C PHE A 5 16.90 9.69 -16.77
N GLU A 6 18.15 9.25 -16.95
CA GLU A 6 19.30 9.92 -16.35
C GLU A 6 19.38 11.37 -16.81
N THR A 7 19.27 11.63 -18.12
CA THR A 7 19.34 12.98 -18.69
C THR A 7 18.23 13.89 -18.17
N ASN A 8 16.99 13.40 -18.14
CA ASN A 8 15.83 14.18 -17.71
C ASN A 8 15.82 14.45 -16.20
N LEU A 9 16.27 13.48 -15.40
CA LEU A 9 16.24 13.61 -13.95
C LEU A 9 17.47 14.35 -13.41
N LYS A 10 18.63 14.30 -14.08
CA LYS A 10 19.92 14.81 -13.59
C LYS A 10 19.85 16.20 -12.96
N ASN A 11 19.12 17.12 -13.60
CA ASN A 11 18.98 18.52 -13.16
C ASN A 11 17.55 18.85 -12.73
N GLN A 12 16.91 17.95 -11.97
CA GLN A 12 15.55 18.16 -11.48
C GLN A 12 15.44 19.49 -10.71
N LYS A 13 14.75 20.48 -11.31
CA LYS A 13 14.53 21.80 -10.71
C LYS A 13 13.33 21.85 -9.77
N THR A 14 12.34 20.99 -10.01
CA THR A 14 11.05 20.97 -9.30
C THR A 14 10.70 19.54 -8.87
N CYS A 15 9.90 19.42 -7.82
CA CYS A 15 9.34 18.12 -7.42
C CYS A 15 8.50 17.54 -8.57
N LEU A 16 8.66 16.24 -8.86
CA LEU A 16 7.76 15.56 -9.78
C LEU A 16 6.43 15.33 -9.08
N GLU A 17 5.33 15.72 -9.73
CA GLU A 17 4.00 15.50 -9.17
C GLU A 17 3.68 14.01 -9.06
N GLU A 18 4.16 13.20 -10.00
CA GLU A 18 3.90 11.76 -10.05
C GLU A 18 4.99 11.01 -10.84
N LEU A 19 5.43 9.87 -10.32
CA LEU A 19 6.26 8.88 -11.00
C LEU A 19 5.53 7.53 -10.99
N ARG A 20 5.17 7.04 -12.18
CA ARG A 20 4.54 5.74 -12.36
C ARG A 20 5.49 4.78 -13.07
N LEU A 21 5.71 3.62 -12.47
CA LEU A 21 6.51 2.55 -13.04
C LEU A 21 5.59 1.36 -13.33
N PHE A 22 5.33 1.14 -14.61
CA PHE A 22 4.45 0.09 -15.08
C PHE A 22 5.24 -1.04 -15.72
N PHE A 23 5.16 -2.22 -15.14
CA PHE A 23 5.81 -3.42 -15.65
C PHE A 23 4.77 -4.43 -16.12
N ASN A 24 5.10 -5.14 -17.20
CA ASN A 24 4.23 -6.14 -17.77
C ASN A 24 4.60 -7.52 -17.21
N ASP A 25 3.68 -8.17 -16.50
CA ASP A 25 3.85 -9.52 -15.91
C ASP A 25 3.75 -10.64 -16.97
N SER A 26 3.44 -10.30 -18.23
CA SER A 26 3.24 -11.29 -19.31
C SER A 26 4.50 -11.62 -20.11
N THR A 27 5.63 -10.93 -19.88
CA THR A 27 6.86 -11.27 -20.60
C THR A 27 7.46 -12.54 -20.02
N LYS A 28 7.66 -13.55 -20.87
CA LYS A 28 8.42 -14.77 -20.55
C LYS A 28 9.92 -14.50 -20.33
N ILE A 29 10.30 -13.25 -20.05
CA ILE A 29 11.67 -12.77 -19.84
C ILE A 29 11.71 -12.21 -18.41
N PRO A 30 12.03 -13.05 -17.41
CA PRO A 30 12.00 -12.68 -15.99
C PRO A 30 12.89 -11.50 -15.59
N ASN A 31 13.79 -11.05 -16.47
CA ASN A 31 14.89 -10.16 -16.10
C ASN A 31 14.69 -8.68 -16.46
N GLU A 32 13.77 -8.30 -17.35
CA GLU A 32 13.68 -6.91 -17.83
C GLU A 32 13.29 -5.91 -16.73
N THR A 33 12.32 -6.27 -15.87
CA THR A 33 11.92 -5.44 -14.73
C THR A 33 13.09 -5.25 -13.76
N SER A 34 13.76 -6.34 -13.40
CA SER A 34 14.89 -6.29 -12.46
C SER A 34 16.08 -5.53 -13.03
N GLU A 35 16.41 -5.72 -14.31
CA GLU A 35 17.48 -5.00 -15.01
C GLU A 35 17.19 -3.50 -15.08
N PHE A 36 15.96 -3.13 -15.44
CA PHE A 36 15.56 -1.72 -15.44
C PHE A 36 15.66 -1.10 -14.06
N LEU A 37 15.11 -1.75 -13.02
CA LEU A 37 15.14 -1.22 -11.66
C LEU A 37 16.56 -1.14 -11.10
N THR A 38 17.43 -2.09 -11.45
CA THR A 38 18.85 -2.06 -11.09
C THR A 38 19.54 -0.85 -11.73
N GLY A 39 19.37 -0.67 -13.04
CA GLY A 39 19.94 0.49 -13.73
C GLY A 39 19.36 1.82 -13.24
N PHE A 40 18.06 1.86 -12.94
CA PHE A 40 17.42 3.05 -12.38
C PHE A 40 17.93 3.37 -10.98
N LYS A 41 18.11 2.36 -10.13
CA LYS A 41 18.76 2.49 -8.82
C LYS A 41 20.15 3.10 -8.93
N GLU A 42 20.98 2.61 -9.85
CA GLU A 42 22.33 3.14 -10.07
C GLU A 42 22.32 4.61 -10.51
N ILE A 43 21.34 5.01 -11.33
CA ILE A 43 21.14 6.41 -11.71
C ILE A 43 20.79 7.23 -10.46
N LEU A 44 19.85 6.77 -9.64
CA LEU A 44 19.42 7.46 -8.42
C LEU A 44 20.57 7.61 -7.41
N MET A 45 21.39 6.57 -7.24
CA MET A 45 22.56 6.57 -6.36
C MET A 45 23.66 7.54 -6.81
N ARG A 46 23.81 7.78 -8.11
CA ARG A 46 24.80 8.72 -8.67
C ARG A 46 24.39 10.19 -8.52
N ARG A 47 23.14 10.47 -8.15
CA ARG A 47 22.67 11.85 -7.98
C ARG A 47 23.29 12.46 -6.73
N HIS A 48 23.58 13.76 -6.81
CA HIS A 48 24.01 14.52 -5.64
C HIS A 48 22.85 14.75 -4.65
N GLU A 49 21.63 14.91 -5.15
CA GLU A 49 20.42 15.09 -4.35
C GLU A 49 19.41 13.97 -4.61
N PHE A 50 18.63 13.64 -3.58
CA PHE A 50 17.49 12.74 -3.71
C PHE A 50 16.53 13.19 -4.80
N LEU A 51 15.91 12.22 -5.47
CA LEU A 51 14.84 12.52 -6.43
C LEU A 51 13.58 12.95 -5.67
N LYS A 52 13.09 14.16 -5.95
CA LYS A 52 11.89 14.71 -5.32
C LYS A 52 10.65 14.25 -6.10
N VAL A 53 9.78 13.47 -5.46
CA VAL A 53 8.58 12.91 -6.07
C VAL A 53 7.45 13.01 -5.06
N ARG A 54 6.30 13.57 -5.45
CA ARG A 54 5.15 13.68 -4.56
C ARG A 54 4.34 12.39 -4.49
N LYS A 55 4.16 11.71 -5.62
CA LYS A 55 3.42 10.45 -5.72
C LYS A 55 4.21 9.39 -6.48
N LEU A 56 4.40 8.23 -5.86
CA LEU A 56 5.07 7.08 -6.45
C LEU A 56 4.07 5.93 -6.64
N GLU A 57 4.00 5.40 -7.85
CA GLU A 57 3.16 4.25 -8.16
C GLU A 57 3.96 3.14 -8.83
N PHE A 58 3.80 1.92 -8.33
CA PHE A 58 4.31 0.71 -8.97
C PHE A 58 3.16 -0.19 -9.41
N TYR A 59 3.31 -0.72 -10.63
CA TYR A 59 2.40 -1.72 -11.17
C TYR A 59 3.17 -2.99 -11.52
N SER A 60 2.66 -4.14 -11.04
CA SER A 60 3.23 -5.47 -11.29
C SER A 60 4.63 -5.67 -10.71
N VAL A 61 4.84 -5.35 -9.43
CA VAL A 61 6.14 -5.49 -8.74
C VAL A 61 6.04 -6.26 -7.43
N LYS A 62 7.18 -6.75 -6.93
CA LYS A 62 7.35 -7.28 -5.57
C LYS A 62 7.88 -6.21 -4.60
N GLY A 63 7.89 -6.51 -3.31
CA GLY A 63 8.44 -5.60 -2.29
C GLY A 63 9.93 -5.27 -2.51
N GLU A 64 10.72 -6.25 -2.94
CA GLU A 64 12.15 -6.09 -3.27
C GLU A 64 12.39 -5.08 -4.40
N ASP A 65 11.50 -5.04 -5.39
CA ASP A 65 11.54 -4.11 -6.51
C ASP A 65 11.30 -2.66 -6.06
N VAL A 66 10.35 -2.45 -5.15
CA VAL A 66 10.07 -1.13 -4.56
C VAL A 66 11.31 -0.59 -3.82
N MET A 67 12.03 -1.48 -3.13
CA MET A 67 13.26 -1.13 -2.39
C MET A 67 14.43 -0.74 -3.30
N GLN A 68 14.36 -1.00 -4.60
CA GLN A 68 15.36 -0.50 -5.55
C GLN A 68 15.23 1.01 -5.82
N VAL A 69 14.07 1.60 -5.52
CA VAL A 69 13.76 3.01 -5.85
C VAL A 69 13.42 3.83 -4.61
N LEU A 70 12.51 3.34 -3.76
CA LEU A 70 11.94 4.10 -2.65
C LEU A 70 13.01 4.73 -1.73
N PRO A 71 14.07 4.03 -1.28
CA PRO A 71 15.07 4.60 -0.38
C PRO A 71 15.87 5.77 -0.96
N PHE A 72 15.84 5.97 -2.28
CA PHE A 72 16.58 7.01 -3.00
C PHE A 72 15.72 8.22 -3.38
N LEU A 73 14.47 8.26 -2.91
CA LEU A 73 13.59 9.41 -3.06
C LEU A 73 13.69 10.34 -1.85
N ASP A 74 13.40 11.63 -2.05
CA ASP A 74 13.41 12.59 -0.96
C ASP A 74 12.22 12.34 -0.03
N PRO A 75 12.46 11.95 1.24
CA PRO A 75 11.40 11.53 2.15
C PRO A 75 10.43 12.67 2.50
N LYS A 76 10.86 13.93 2.40
CA LYS A 76 10.02 15.09 2.71
C LYS A 76 9.05 15.42 1.58
N SER A 77 9.42 15.13 0.34
CA SER A 77 8.59 15.37 -0.83
C SER A 77 7.53 14.30 -1.06
N LEU A 78 7.79 13.05 -0.64
CA LEU A 78 6.92 11.91 -0.94
C LEU A 78 5.70 11.85 -0.01
N GLU A 79 4.52 12.02 -0.59
CA GLU A 79 3.25 12.04 0.13
C GLU A 79 2.43 10.75 -0.11
N ASN A 80 2.57 10.14 -1.28
CA ASN A 80 1.71 9.04 -1.71
C ASN A 80 2.54 7.87 -2.25
N LEU A 81 2.24 6.66 -1.76
CA LEU A 81 2.76 5.41 -2.29
C LEU A 81 1.62 4.48 -2.70
N GLU A 82 1.64 4.04 -3.96
CA GLU A 82 0.77 3.00 -4.48
C GLU A 82 1.59 1.81 -5.00
N ILE A 83 1.21 0.61 -4.58
CA ILE A 83 1.72 -0.65 -5.12
C ILE A 83 0.50 -1.46 -5.54
N SER A 84 0.37 -1.70 -6.84
CA SER A 84 -0.82 -2.30 -7.42
C SER A 84 -0.47 -3.40 -8.41
N ASN A 85 -1.31 -4.42 -8.52
CA ASN A 85 -1.30 -5.32 -9.67
C ASN A 85 -2.42 -4.87 -10.62
N PRO A 86 -2.13 -4.44 -11.86
CA PRO A 86 -3.14 -3.96 -12.81
C PRO A 86 -4.20 -5.02 -13.15
N HIS A 87 -3.92 -6.31 -12.91
CA HIS A 87 -4.87 -7.39 -13.10
C HIS A 87 -5.71 -7.71 -11.86
N TYR A 88 -5.48 -7.05 -10.72
CA TYR A 88 -6.27 -7.23 -9.51
C TYR A 88 -7.76 -6.93 -9.78
N GLY A 89 -8.63 -7.91 -9.52
CA GLY A 89 -10.07 -7.80 -9.74
C GLY A 89 -10.53 -8.03 -11.18
N THR A 90 -9.63 -8.31 -12.13
CA THR A 90 -10.02 -8.64 -13.51
C THR A 90 -10.40 -10.13 -13.65
N SER A 91 -11.45 -10.41 -14.42
CA SER A 91 -11.97 -11.78 -14.67
C SER A 91 -11.15 -12.57 -15.70
N SER A 92 -9.87 -12.21 -15.90
CA SER A 92 -9.02 -12.88 -16.87
C SER A 92 -8.84 -14.35 -16.48
N LEU A 93 -9.10 -15.26 -17.42
CA LEU A 93 -8.93 -16.72 -17.27
C LEU A 93 -7.47 -17.11 -16.95
N VAL A 94 -6.54 -16.20 -17.25
CA VAL A 94 -5.13 -16.30 -16.87
C VAL A 94 -4.85 -15.13 -15.94
N LYS A 95 -4.92 -15.38 -14.64
CA LYS A 95 -4.30 -14.51 -13.66
C LYS A 95 -2.82 -14.88 -13.61
N PRO A 96 -1.89 -14.00 -14.01
CA PRO A 96 -0.49 -14.24 -13.69
C PRO A 96 -0.40 -14.38 -12.16
N LYS A 97 0.42 -15.33 -11.69
CA LYS A 97 0.58 -15.58 -10.25
C LYS A 97 1.12 -14.30 -9.62
N SER A 98 0.25 -13.55 -8.96
CA SER A 98 0.65 -12.42 -8.14
C SER A 98 1.56 -12.93 -7.03
N LEU A 99 2.78 -12.43 -6.97
CA LEU A 99 3.68 -12.76 -5.88
C LEU A 99 3.21 -12.01 -4.62
N PRO A 100 3.21 -12.67 -3.44
CA PRO A 100 2.91 -11.99 -2.18
C PRO A 100 3.82 -10.79 -2.00
N VAL A 101 3.25 -9.64 -1.64
CA VAL A 101 4.02 -8.43 -1.37
C VAL A 101 4.27 -8.34 0.12
N ASN A 102 5.53 -8.54 0.50
CA ASN A 102 6.02 -8.22 1.83
C ASN A 102 6.54 -6.77 1.83
N ILE A 103 5.98 -5.93 2.68
CA ILE A 103 6.34 -4.53 2.83
C ILE A 103 7.15 -4.25 4.11
N GLU A 104 7.60 -5.26 4.85
CA GLU A 104 8.30 -5.08 6.14
C GLU A 104 9.58 -4.25 6.01
N ASP A 105 10.31 -4.34 4.90
CA ASP A 105 11.49 -3.50 4.69
C ASP A 105 11.12 -2.09 4.22
N ILE A 106 10.02 -1.95 3.48
CA ILE A 106 9.46 -0.66 3.09
C ILE A 106 9.06 0.15 4.33
N THR A 107 8.45 -0.49 5.34
CA THR A 107 7.97 0.20 6.56
C THR A 107 9.10 0.75 7.43
N LYS A 108 10.34 0.31 7.21
CA LYS A 108 11.54 0.78 7.93
C LYS A 108 12.18 2.03 7.31
N THR A 109 11.77 2.41 6.11
CA THR A 109 12.36 3.54 5.37
C THR A 109 11.97 4.90 5.97
N GLU A 110 12.79 5.93 5.77
CA GLU A 110 12.45 7.30 6.15
C GLU A 110 11.30 7.86 5.32
N GLN A 111 11.18 7.41 4.07
CA GLN A 111 10.11 7.77 3.15
C GLN A 111 8.76 7.31 3.71
N TRP A 112 8.67 6.06 4.18
CA TRP A 112 7.44 5.52 4.77
C TRP A 112 6.91 6.37 5.93
N LYS A 113 7.80 6.86 6.80
CA LYS A 113 7.43 7.66 7.97
C LYS A 113 6.75 8.98 7.63
N ASN A 114 7.00 9.52 6.43
CA ASN A 114 6.50 10.82 5.98
C ASN A 114 5.29 10.73 5.03
N LEU A 115 4.90 9.52 4.61
CA LEU A 115 3.76 9.31 3.73
C LEU A 115 2.45 9.77 4.39
N LYS A 116 1.58 10.31 3.55
CA LYS A 116 0.21 10.73 3.89
C LYS A 116 -0.82 9.73 3.39
N GLU A 117 -0.56 9.07 2.28
CA GLU A 117 -1.49 8.10 1.68
C GLU A 117 -0.78 6.83 1.23
N PHE A 118 -1.39 5.68 1.49
CA PHE A 118 -0.89 4.37 1.10
C PHE A 118 -1.96 3.49 0.49
N TYR A 119 -1.66 2.93 -0.68
CA TYR A 119 -2.53 2.02 -1.42
C TYR A 119 -1.76 0.73 -1.77
N LEU A 120 -2.25 -0.41 -1.31
CA LEU A 120 -1.68 -1.72 -1.60
C LEU A 120 -2.77 -2.63 -2.18
N ARG A 121 -2.72 -2.81 -3.50
CA ARG A 121 -3.73 -3.53 -4.30
C ARG A 121 -3.13 -4.80 -4.90
N THR A 122 -2.99 -5.82 -4.08
CA THR A 122 -2.32 -7.08 -4.44
C THR A 122 -3.16 -8.28 -3.99
N GLU A 123 -2.84 -9.48 -4.51
CA GLU A 123 -3.58 -10.70 -4.15
C GLU A 123 -3.21 -11.26 -2.77
N ASP A 124 -2.02 -10.94 -2.25
CA ASP A 124 -1.52 -11.41 -0.95
C ASP A 124 -0.61 -10.38 -0.29
N ILE A 125 -0.96 -10.01 0.94
CA ILE A 125 -0.18 -9.14 1.82
C ILE A 125 0.13 -9.95 3.08
N SER A 126 1.41 -10.28 3.28
CA SER A 126 1.86 -11.15 4.38
C SER A 126 2.40 -10.38 5.59
N THR A 127 2.70 -9.08 5.43
CA THR A 127 3.20 -8.25 6.53
C THR A 127 2.12 -8.08 7.60
N PRO A 128 2.40 -8.36 8.89
CA PRO A 128 1.48 -8.08 9.99
C PRO A 128 1.18 -6.58 10.13
N ILE A 129 -0.07 -6.22 10.45
CA ILE A 129 -0.49 -4.82 10.53
C ILE A 129 0.29 -4.03 11.59
N GLN A 130 0.55 -4.64 12.75
CA GLN A 130 1.27 -3.96 13.84
C GLN A 130 2.68 -3.57 13.43
N LYS A 131 3.29 -4.30 12.48
CA LYS A 131 4.62 -3.97 11.93
C LYS A 131 4.60 -2.84 10.90
N MET A 132 3.43 -2.41 10.43
CA MET A 132 3.34 -1.38 9.38
C MET A 132 3.42 0.05 9.92
N ASN A 133 3.21 0.27 11.22
CA ASN A 133 3.18 1.61 11.83
C ASN A 133 2.36 2.64 11.03
N LEU A 134 1.06 2.41 11.00
CA LEU A 134 0.12 3.12 10.12
C LEU A 134 -0.36 4.48 10.67
N SER A 135 0.26 4.98 11.74
CA SER A 135 -0.20 6.14 12.52
C SER A 135 -0.12 7.50 11.78
N ASN A 136 0.78 7.63 10.80
CA ASN A 136 1.02 8.89 10.09
C ASN A 136 0.11 9.12 8.89
N PHE A 137 -0.66 8.11 8.47
CA PHE A 137 -1.44 8.18 7.25
C PHE A 137 -2.78 8.88 7.45
N SER A 138 -3.18 9.65 6.43
CA SER A 138 -4.52 10.17 6.27
C SER A 138 -5.43 9.20 5.51
N LYS A 139 -4.88 8.42 4.58
CA LYS A 139 -5.61 7.42 3.80
C LYS A 139 -4.83 6.10 3.68
N ILE A 140 -5.52 5.00 3.91
CA ILE A 140 -4.99 3.64 3.77
C ILE A 140 -6.00 2.79 3.00
N TYR A 141 -5.52 2.05 2.00
CA TYR A 141 -6.32 1.05 1.29
C TYR A 141 -5.50 -0.22 1.06
N MET A 142 -5.94 -1.34 1.62
CA MET A 142 -5.30 -2.65 1.47
C MET A 142 -6.33 -3.70 1.06
N THR A 143 -6.01 -4.48 0.02
CA THR A 143 -7.00 -5.36 -0.63
C THR A 143 -7.02 -6.81 -0.15
N SER A 144 -5.93 -7.33 0.39
CA SER A 144 -5.81 -8.76 0.64
C SER A 144 -4.80 -9.10 1.75
N VAL A 145 -5.03 -8.57 2.95
CA VAL A 145 -4.25 -8.96 4.13
C VAL A 145 -4.49 -10.43 4.43
N ALA A 146 -3.44 -11.24 4.53
CA ALA A 146 -3.59 -12.69 4.64
C ALA A 146 -4.42 -13.08 5.89
N ARG A 147 -4.14 -12.44 7.02
CA ARG A 147 -4.74 -12.75 8.31
C ARG A 147 -4.88 -11.49 9.16
N ILE A 148 -6.03 -11.35 9.81
CA ILE A 148 -6.31 -10.33 10.81
C ILE A 148 -6.73 -11.03 12.10
N THR A 149 -6.18 -10.62 13.23
CA THR A 149 -6.54 -11.08 14.57
C THR A 149 -7.33 -10.01 15.31
N SER A 150 -7.85 -10.36 16.47
CA SER A 150 -8.54 -9.40 17.35
C SER A 150 -7.58 -8.37 17.95
N GLU A 151 -6.31 -8.74 18.15
CA GLU A 151 -5.23 -7.82 18.54
C GLU A 151 -4.89 -6.80 17.44
N ASP A 152 -4.88 -7.21 16.16
CA ASP A 152 -4.72 -6.28 15.02
C ASP A 152 -5.79 -5.18 15.06
N ILE A 153 -7.03 -5.57 15.35
CA ILE A 153 -8.17 -4.66 15.42
C ILE A 153 -8.03 -3.69 16.60
N ALA A 154 -7.64 -4.18 17.77
CA ALA A 154 -7.35 -3.32 18.92
C ALA A 154 -6.23 -2.32 18.61
N TYR A 155 -5.14 -2.79 18.01
CA TYR A 155 -4.03 -1.94 17.56
C TYR A 155 -4.50 -0.83 16.61
N LEU A 156 -5.29 -1.17 15.57
CA LEU A 156 -5.82 -0.19 14.63
C LEU A 156 -6.69 0.85 15.33
N LYS A 157 -7.57 0.43 16.24
CA LYS A 157 -8.43 1.32 17.02
C LYS A 157 -7.60 2.29 17.88
N GLU A 158 -6.59 1.79 18.57
CA GLU A 158 -5.77 2.62 19.48
C GLU A 158 -4.84 3.58 18.73
N ASN A 159 -4.25 3.14 17.62
CA ASN A 159 -3.17 3.87 16.95
C ASN A 159 -3.65 4.73 15.77
N LEU A 160 -4.81 4.44 15.19
CA LEU A 160 -5.30 5.13 14.00
C LEU A 160 -6.41 6.14 14.27
N LEU A 161 -7.00 6.18 15.47
CA LEU A 161 -8.00 7.19 15.87
C LEU A 161 -7.36 8.56 16.13
N THR A 162 -6.68 9.10 15.13
CA THR A 162 -6.11 10.44 15.14
C THR A 162 -6.96 11.38 14.28
N PRO A 163 -7.01 12.69 14.57
CA PRO A 163 -7.73 13.67 13.74
C PRO A 163 -7.21 13.78 12.30
N LYS A 164 -5.99 13.28 12.03
CA LYS A 164 -5.37 13.29 10.70
C LYS A 164 -6.00 12.25 9.77
N LEU A 165 -6.51 11.16 10.33
CA LEU A 165 -7.04 10.05 9.55
C LEU A 165 -8.35 10.47 8.87
N GLN A 166 -8.48 10.14 7.59
CA GLN A 166 -9.67 10.41 6.80
C GLN A 166 -10.37 9.12 6.39
N ARG A 167 -9.60 8.09 5.99
CA ARG A 167 -10.16 6.84 5.47
C ARG A 167 -9.17 5.68 5.60
N VAL A 168 -9.62 4.56 6.13
CA VAL A 168 -8.87 3.29 6.15
C VAL A 168 -9.80 2.25 5.56
N ILE A 169 -9.30 1.36 4.69
CA ILE A 169 -10.03 0.18 4.22
C ILE A 169 -9.03 -0.98 4.19
N ILE A 170 -9.36 -2.09 4.86
CA ILE A 170 -8.49 -3.26 4.97
C ILE A 170 -9.31 -4.51 4.70
N CYS A 171 -9.20 -5.05 3.50
CA CYS A 171 -9.76 -6.35 3.14
C CYS A 171 -8.76 -7.46 3.52
N PHE A 172 -9.25 -8.62 3.97
CA PHE A 172 -8.41 -9.75 4.39
C PHE A 172 -9.00 -11.10 4.00
N LYS A 173 -8.15 -12.15 4.02
CA LYS A 173 -8.56 -13.53 3.69
C LYS A 173 -9.05 -14.30 4.91
N GLU A 174 -8.32 -14.25 6.00
CA GLU A 174 -8.63 -14.95 7.26
C GLU A 174 -8.86 -13.96 8.41
N PHE A 175 -9.91 -14.17 9.21
CA PHE A 175 -10.10 -13.49 10.49
C PHE A 175 -10.03 -14.50 11.63
N VAL A 176 -9.15 -14.24 12.59
CA VAL A 176 -9.02 -15.07 13.79
C VAL A 176 -9.59 -14.33 14.99
N VAL A 177 -10.66 -14.93 15.49
CA VAL A 177 -11.52 -14.40 16.54
C VAL A 177 -11.00 -14.91 17.88
N ASP A 178 -10.35 -14.06 18.67
CA ASP A 178 -10.03 -14.30 20.07
C ASP A 178 -9.46 -13.01 20.71
N PRO A 179 -10.22 -12.22 21.51
CA PRO A 179 -11.64 -12.36 21.88
C PRO A 179 -12.62 -12.00 20.73
N PRO A 180 -13.95 -12.20 20.89
CA PRO A 180 -14.93 -11.80 19.89
C PRO A 180 -14.79 -10.35 19.42
N ILE A 181 -14.80 -10.12 18.10
CA ILE A 181 -14.65 -8.76 17.54
C ILE A 181 -15.74 -7.78 18.00
N THR A 182 -16.93 -8.29 18.34
CA THR A 182 -18.04 -7.49 18.89
C THR A 182 -17.69 -6.87 20.23
N ASP A 183 -16.80 -7.49 21.00
CA ASP A 183 -16.38 -7.00 22.30
C ASP A 183 -15.35 -5.86 22.13
N LEU A 184 -14.60 -5.86 21.02
CA LEU A 184 -13.59 -4.85 20.72
C LEU A 184 -14.17 -3.62 20.00
N LEU A 185 -15.04 -3.86 19.02
CA LEU A 185 -15.54 -2.86 18.08
C LEU A 185 -17.02 -2.52 18.25
N GLY A 186 -17.75 -3.28 19.08
CA GLY A 186 -19.21 -3.22 19.12
C GLY A 186 -19.86 -3.92 17.92
N GLN A 187 -21.18 -3.75 17.80
CA GLN A 187 -21.93 -4.31 16.68
C GLN A 187 -21.57 -3.57 15.37
N PRO A 188 -21.40 -4.29 14.24
CA PRO A 188 -21.17 -3.64 12.96
C PRO A 188 -22.37 -2.76 12.60
N GLY A 189 -22.10 -1.55 12.10
CA GLY A 189 -23.14 -0.58 11.77
C GLY A 189 -23.99 -0.99 10.57
N ASN A 190 -23.40 -1.74 9.63
CA ASN A 190 -24.08 -2.32 8.48
C ASN A 190 -23.50 -3.69 8.13
N THR A 191 -24.38 -4.63 7.77
CA THR A 191 -24.00 -5.94 7.23
C THR A 191 -24.58 -6.07 5.82
N ILE A 192 -23.85 -5.58 4.80
CA ILE A 192 -24.31 -5.66 3.40
C ILE A 192 -23.59 -6.83 2.74
N ARG A 193 -24.33 -7.78 2.17
CA ARG A 193 -23.78 -8.87 1.33
C ARG A 193 -22.68 -9.74 2.00
N GLY A 194 -22.69 -9.85 3.33
CA GLY A 194 -21.70 -10.61 4.11
C GLY A 194 -20.45 -9.82 4.51
N GLU A 195 -20.36 -8.55 4.09
CA GLU A 195 -19.36 -7.60 4.56
C GLU A 195 -19.79 -7.08 5.93
N ARG A 196 -18.86 -7.04 6.88
CA ARG A 196 -19.10 -6.40 8.17
C ARG A 196 -18.37 -5.07 8.18
N ILE A 197 -19.13 -3.99 8.28
CA ILE A 197 -18.61 -2.63 8.20
C ILE A 197 -18.76 -1.98 9.56
N TRP A 198 -17.65 -1.55 10.14
CA TRP A 198 -17.65 -0.71 11.32
C TRP A 198 -17.25 0.71 10.93
N GLY A 199 -18.10 1.66 11.28
CA GLY A 199 -17.80 3.08 11.22
C GLY A 199 -17.49 3.57 12.63
N PHE A 200 -16.31 4.14 12.84
CA PHE A 200 -15.96 4.82 14.08
C PHE A 200 -15.89 6.33 13.83
N PRO A 201 -16.61 7.15 14.62
CA PRO A 201 -16.49 8.59 14.51
C PRO A 201 -15.07 9.01 14.89
N ILE A 202 -14.46 9.86 14.08
CA ILE A 202 -13.12 10.40 14.37
C ILE A 202 -13.29 11.63 15.26
N PRO A 203 -12.76 11.62 16.50
CA PRO A 203 -12.89 12.75 17.42
C PRO A 203 -12.36 14.05 16.82
N GLY A 204 -13.08 15.16 17.01
CA GLY A 204 -12.67 16.47 16.52
C GLY A 204 -12.88 16.71 15.01
N THR A 205 -13.62 15.83 14.33
CA THR A 205 -14.01 16.01 12.92
C THR A 205 -15.52 16.26 12.79
N ASN A 206 -15.94 17.02 11.77
CA ASN A 206 -17.37 17.22 11.43
C ASN A 206 -17.98 15.95 10.80
N GLY A 207 -18.06 14.86 11.57
CA GLY A 207 -18.73 13.62 11.15
C GLY A 207 -17.92 12.72 10.21
N ARG A 208 -16.57 12.84 10.18
CA ARG A 208 -15.77 11.86 9.44
C ARG A 208 -15.76 10.54 10.20
N MET A 209 -15.91 9.45 9.45
CA MET A 209 -15.94 8.10 9.98
C MET A 209 -14.71 7.34 9.48
N MET A 210 -13.96 6.75 10.41
CA MET A 210 -13.02 5.68 10.08
C MET A 210 -13.85 4.44 9.76
N ILE A 211 -13.71 3.90 8.55
CA ILE A 211 -14.51 2.77 8.09
C ILE A 211 -13.65 1.51 8.06
N ILE A 212 -13.63 0.73 9.12
CA ILE A 212 -13.02 -0.60 9.06
C ILE A 212 -14.01 -1.52 8.35
N VAL A 213 -13.77 -1.77 7.06
CA VAL A 213 -14.50 -2.79 6.29
C VAL A 213 -13.76 -4.09 6.46
N LEU A 214 -14.37 -5.04 7.18
CA LEU A 214 -13.86 -6.40 7.26
C LEU A 214 -14.71 -7.29 6.37
N ASN A 215 -14.08 -7.83 5.33
CA ASN A 215 -14.77 -8.63 4.33
C ASN A 215 -14.12 -10.00 4.25
N LYS A 216 -14.81 -11.05 4.72
CA LYS A 216 -14.36 -12.45 4.58
C LYS A 216 -14.58 -13.00 3.17
N ARG A 217 -14.99 -12.17 2.20
CA ARG A 217 -14.99 -12.60 0.81
C ARG A 217 -13.54 -12.87 0.42
N LEU A 218 -13.26 -14.14 0.17
CA LEU A 218 -12.25 -14.57 -0.80
C LEU A 218 -12.11 -13.46 -1.84
N CYS A 219 -10.89 -12.99 -2.07
CA CYS A 219 -10.59 -12.25 -3.29
C CYS A 219 -11.09 -13.09 -4.47
N ILE A 220 -12.36 -12.91 -4.91
CA ILE A 220 -13.04 -13.41 -6.10
C ILE A 220 -14.55 -13.03 -5.99
N GLU A 221 -15.00 -12.26 -6.98
CA GLU A 221 -16.35 -12.14 -7.55
C GLU A 221 -17.40 -11.10 -7.06
N ASN A 222 -17.61 -10.16 -8.00
CA ASN A 222 -18.90 -9.72 -8.57
C ASN A 222 -19.73 -8.67 -7.79
N ARG A 223 -19.63 -7.41 -8.24
CA ARG A 223 -20.43 -6.93 -9.39
C ARG A 223 -19.69 -5.85 -10.16
#